data_AF-A0A2N2KYI3-F1
#
_entry.id   AF-A0A2N2KYI3-F1
#
_cell.length_a   1.000
_cell.length_b   1.000
_cell.length_c   1.000
_cell.angle_alpha   90.00
_cell.angle_beta   90.00
_cell.angle_gamma   90.00
#
_symmetry.space_group_name_H-M   'P 1'
#
loop_
_entity.id
_entity.type
_entity.pdbx_description
1 polymer ?
#
loop_
_entity_poly.entity_id
_entity_poly.type
_entity_poly.pdbx_seq_one_letter_code
_entity_poly.pdbx_strand_id
1 'polypeptide(L)'
;MIFLKSLLFIVWNVAIGVSLVYLFNWLLFNRKARYIFNWRIPLTPGFLVSKRDWLFTKAKDILHDYLNQATDYARKNGYLAKWEQAIRDIVFEKVSFIEDWPLIPRSIKLQIKGRLAEAAKGIASSLLRKLVPHLIEQWRVEHMIEDFDEKFSIEFFYGYFKQYVYKPLIYIFMGLNFLIGVTNMILYLLLSIF
;
A
#
# COMPACT_ATOMS: atom_id res chain seq x y z
N MET A 1 54.29 12.08 6.44
CA MET A 1 53.37 11.05 7.00
C MET A 1 52.03 11.61 7.47
N ILE A 2 51.98 12.75 8.16
CA ILE A 2 50.74 13.32 8.74
C ILE A 2 49.68 13.66 7.66
N PHE A 3 50.10 14.30 6.55
CA PHE A 3 49.21 14.60 5.42
C PHE A 3 48.61 13.35 4.75
N LEU A 4 49.38 12.25 4.67
CA LEU A 4 48.89 11.00 4.10
C LEU A 4 47.83 10.35 5.01
N LYS A 5 48.02 10.45 6.33
CA LYS A 5 47.02 10.02 7.32
C LYS A 5 45.76 10.89 7.25
N SER A 6 45.88 12.18 6.96
CA SER A 6 44.73 13.08 6.89
C SER A 6 43.88 12.84 5.63
N LEU A 7 44.48 12.39 4.52
CA LEU A 7 43.76 11.96 3.31
C LEU A 7 42.82 10.76 3.54
N LEU A 8 43.13 9.89 4.51
CA LEU A 8 42.26 8.74 4.85
C LEU A 8 40.88 9.20 5.36
N PHE A 9 40.77 10.38 5.99
CA PHE A 9 39.47 10.90 6.42
C PHE A 9 38.53 11.13 5.24
N ILE A 10 39.03 11.62 4.11
CA ILE A 10 38.22 11.83 2.91
C ILE A 10 37.72 10.50 2.38
N VAL A 11 38.62 9.53 2.20
CA VAL A 11 38.28 8.20 1.69
C VAL A 11 37.27 7.50 2.60
N TRP A 12 37.49 7.56 3.92
CA TRP A 12 36.62 6.89 4.90
C TRP A 12 35.22 7.51 4.95
N ASN A 13 35.11 8.84 4.95
CA ASN A 13 33.81 9.50 4.95
C ASN A 13 33.03 9.18 3.67
N VAL A 14 33.67 9.27 2.50
CA VAL A 14 33.02 8.92 1.23
C VAL A 14 32.60 7.44 1.21
N ALA A 15 33.45 6.53 1.68
CA ALA A 15 33.14 5.11 1.77
C ALA A 15 31.91 4.85 2.67
N ILE A 16 31.83 5.49 3.85
CA ILE A 16 30.67 5.40 4.74
C ILE A 16 29.42 5.92 4.03
N GLY A 17 29.48 7.13 3.48
CA GLY A 17 28.33 7.75 2.81
C GLY A 17 27.76 6.90 1.67
N VAL A 18 28.65 6.35 0.84
CA VAL A 18 28.27 5.45 -0.26
C VAL A 18 27.71 4.14 0.29
N SER A 19 28.34 3.55 1.31
CA SER A 19 27.86 2.29 1.91
C SER A 19 26.44 2.38 2.45
N LEU A 20 26.04 3.54 3.02
CA LEU A 20 24.67 3.80 3.48
C LEU A 20 23.68 3.77 2.33
N VAL A 21 24.02 4.39 1.21
CA VAL A 21 23.16 4.39 0.00
C VAL A 21 23.01 2.97 -0.56
N TYR A 22 24.10 2.18 -0.59
CA TYR A 22 24.04 0.77 -0.98
C TYR A 22 23.17 -0.06 -0.02
N LEU A 23 23.30 0.15 1.29
CA LEU A 23 22.50 -0.52 2.30
C LEU A 23 21.01 -0.20 2.12
N PHE A 24 20.67 1.08 1.87
CA PHE A 24 19.30 1.50 1.63
C PHE A 24 18.70 0.81 0.40
N ASN A 25 19.42 0.83 -0.73
CA ASN A 25 19.00 0.12 -1.94
C ASN A 25 18.80 -1.38 -1.69
N TRP A 26 19.71 -1.99 -0.94
CA TRP A 26 19.61 -3.40 -0.57
C TRP A 26 18.38 -3.68 0.29
N LEU A 27 18.09 -2.86 1.30
CA LEU A 27 16.91 -2.99 2.16
C LEU A 27 15.59 -2.83 1.41
N LEU A 28 15.56 -2.02 0.35
CA LEU A 28 14.35 -1.82 -0.43
C LEU A 28 14.09 -2.95 -1.43
N PHE A 29 15.12 -3.42 -2.13
CA PHE A 29 14.97 -4.26 -3.32
C PHE A 29 15.52 -5.69 -3.19
N ASN A 30 15.97 -6.11 -2.00
CA ASN A 30 16.43 -7.49 -1.81
C ASN A 30 15.29 -8.50 -2.06
N ARG A 31 15.44 -9.39 -3.05
CA ARG A 31 14.37 -10.30 -3.47
C ARG A 31 14.08 -11.45 -2.51
N LYS A 32 15.05 -11.85 -1.68
CA LYS A 32 14.94 -13.06 -0.85
C LYS A 32 15.15 -12.76 0.62
N ALA A 33 14.43 -13.48 1.48
CA ALA A 33 14.76 -13.55 2.90
C ALA A 33 16.19 -14.09 3.04
N ARG A 34 17.02 -13.39 3.80
CA ARG A 34 18.40 -13.80 4.08
C ARG A 34 18.54 -14.14 5.55
N TYR A 35 19.42 -15.08 5.82
CA TYR A 35 19.72 -15.58 7.16
C TYR A 35 21.22 -15.45 7.41
N ILE A 36 21.58 -15.00 8.60
CA ILE A 36 22.96 -14.95 9.09
C ILE A 36 22.97 -15.75 10.39
N PHE A 37 23.80 -16.80 10.49
CA PHE A 37 23.87 -17.69 11.66
C PHE A 37 22.49 -18.24 12.11
N ASN A 38 21.63 -18.66 11.18
CA ASN A 38 20.22 -19.06 11.41
C ASN A 38 19.27 -17.95 11.90
N TRP A 39 19.74 -16.72 12.03
CA TRP A 39 18.89 -15.58 12.39
C TRP A 39 18.45 -14.86 11.11
N ARG A 40 17.15 -14.65 10.96
CA ARG A 40 16.60 -13.92 9.81
C ARG A 40 17.05 -12.46 9.90
N ILE A 41 17.62 -11.94 8.82
CA ILE A 41 17.93 -10.51 8.76
C ILE A 41 16.58 -9.76 8.70
N PRO A 42 16.33 -8.83 9.64
CA PRO A 42 15.11 -8.02 9.62
C PRO A 42 15.02 -7.27 8.29
N LEU A 43 13.79 -7.06 7.79
CA LEU A 43 13.54 -6.36 6.52
C LEU A 43 14.07 -7.10 5.27
N THR A 44 14.22 -8.43 5.34
CA THR A 44 14.40 -9.30 4.17
C THR A 44 13.23 -10.29 4.02
N PRO A 45 12.60 -10.45 2.83
CA PRO A 45 12.87 -9.71 1.58
C PRO A 45 12.62 -8.22 1.76
N GLY A 46 13.19 -7.44 0.85
CA GLY A 46 13.23 -6.00 0.88
C GLY A 46 11.83 -5.41 0.98
N PHE A 47 11.76 -4.22 1.57
CA PHE A 47 10.49 -3.60 1.92
C PHE A 47 9.57 -3.43 0.71
N LEU A 48 10.07 -2.94 -0.42
CA LEU A 48 9.24 -2.75 -1.62
C LEU A 48 8.79 -4.07 -2.23
N VAL A 49 9.66 -5.08 -2.24
CA VAL A 49 9.32 -6.43 -2.73
C VAL A 49 8.15 -7.00 -1.92
N SER A 50 8.32 -7.09 -0.60
CA SER A 50 7.30 -7.64 0.29
C SER A 50 5.98 -6.87 0.27
N LYS A 51 6.03 -5.54 0.21
CA LYS A 51 4.82 -4.70 0.20
C LYS A 51 4.07 -4.79 -1.12
N ARG A 52 4.78 -4.86 -2.24
CA ARG A 52 4.18 -5.05 -3.55
C ARG A 52 3.48 -6.42 -3.62
N ASP A 53 4.17 -7.50 -3.23
CA ASP A 53 3.57 -8.84 -3.25
C ASP A 53 2.35 -8.91 -2.33
N TRP A 54 2.48 -8.37 -1.12
CA TRP A 54 1.36 -8.26 -0.19
C TRP A 54 0.18 -7.47 -0.79
N LEU A 55 0.42 -6.37 -1.50
CA LEU A 55 -0.63 -5.55 -2.10
C LEU A 55 -1.40 -6.34 -3.17
N PHE A 56 -0.71 -7.01 -4.09
CA PHE A 56 -1.35 -7.78 -5.15
C PHE A 56 -2.08 -9.01 -4.62
N THR A 57 -1.47 -9.74 -3.67
CA THR A 57 -2.16 -10.84 -2.97
C THR A 57 -3.41 -10.32 -2.27
N LYS A 58 -3.31 -9.18 -1.56
CA LYS A 58 -4.45 -8.60 -0.86
C LYS A 58 -5.56 -8.15 -1.81
N ALA A 59 -5.22 -7.59 -2.96
CA ALA A 59 -6.20 -7.23 -3.99
C ALA A 59 -6.94 -8.46 -4.53
N LYS A 60 -6.22 -9.54 -4.85
CA LYS A 60 -6.81 -10.83 -5.27
C LYS A 60 -7.70 -11.42 -4.17
N ASP A 61 -7.21 -11.44 -2.93
CA ASP A 61 -7.98 -11.95 -1.77
C ASP A 61 -9.28 -11.18 -1.57
N ILE A 62 -9.25 -9.84 -1.67
CA ILE A 62 -10.45 -9.01 -1.52
C ILE A 62 -11.44 -9.31 -2.65
N LEU A 63 -10.94 -9.42 -3.89
CA LEU A 63 -11.78 -9.76 -5.05
C LEU A 63 -12.45 -11.13 -4.86
N HIS A 64 -11.69 -12.15 -4.50
CA HIS A 64 -12.24 -13.49 -4.27
C HIS A 64 -13.19 -13.53 -3.09
N ASP A 65 -12.87 -12.89 -1.96
CA ASP A 65 -13.77 -12.81 -0.82
C ASP A 65 -15.08 -12.10 -1.20
N TYR A 66 -15.02 -11.10 -2.08
CA TYR A 66 -16.20 -10.43 -2.62
C TYR A 66 -17.07 -11.37 -3.44
N LEU A 67 -16.48 -12.04 -4.43
CA LEU A 67 -17.20 -12.97 -5.29
C LEU A 67 -17.79 -14.15 -4.48
N ASN A 68 -17.05 -14.63 -3.47
CA ASN A 68 -17.52 -15.68 -2.57
C ASN A 68 -18.68 -15.21 -1.68
N GLN A 69 -18.64 -13.98 -1.17
CA GLN A 69 -19.77 -13.43 -0.41
C GLN A 69 -20.96 -13.12 -1.32
N ALA A 70 -20.74 -12.72 -2.56
CA ALA A 70 -21.80 -12.41 -3.51
C ALA A 70 -22.58 -13.67 -3.93
N THR A 71 -21.90 -14.80 -4.08
CA THR A 71 -22.50 -16.09 -4.46
C THR A 71 -23.28 -16.75 -3.31
N ASP A 72 -22.87 -16.55 -2.06
CA ASP A 72 -23.59 -17.08 -0.89
C ASP A 72 -24.70 -16.13 -0.41
N TYR A 73 -25.90 -16.31 -0.98
CA TYR A 73 -27.11 -15.58 -0.59
C TYR A 73 -27.63 -15.92 0.82
N ALA A 74 -27.26 -17.06 1.38
CA ALA A 74 -27.69 -17.48 2.72
C ALA A 74 -26.82 -16.85 3.82
N ARG A 75 -25.62 -16.36 3.46
CA ARG A 75 -24.72 -15.69 4.40
C ARG A 75 -25.29 -14.36 4.89
N LYS A 76 -25.74 -14.37 6.15
CA LYS A 76 -26.16 -13.18 6.89
C LYS A 76 -25.00 -12.39 7.50
N ASN A 77 -23.77 -12.92 7.39
CA ASN A 77 -22.56 -12.35 7.98
C ASN A 77 -21.57 -12.02 6.86
N GLY A 78 -20.99 -10.81 6.91
CA GLY A 78 -20.06 -10.32 5.89
C GLY A 78 -20.17 -8.81 5.69
N TYR A 79 -19.34 -8.21 4.85
CA TYR A 79 -19.45 -6.78 4.55
C TYR A 79 -20.59 -6.49 3.56
N LEU A 80 -20.91 -7.40 2.63
CA LEU A 80 -22.06 -7.23 1.72
C LEU A 80 -23.38 -7.15 2.49
N ALA A 81 -23.61 -8.07 3.43
CA ALA A 81 -24.79 -8.05 4.29
C ALA A 81 -24.86 -6.77 5.15
N LYS A 82 -23.71 -6.29 5.64
CA LYS A 82 -23.63 -5.02 6.38
C LYS A 82 -23.96 -3.82 5.50
N TRP A 83 -23.52 -3.80 4.24
CA TRP A 83 -23.83 -2.72 3.29
C TRP A 83 -25.30 -2.74 2.89
N GLU A 84 -25.86 -3.90 2.60
CA GLU A 84 -27.31 -4.06 2.34
C GLU A 84 -28.14 -3.54 3.51
N GLN A 85 -27.72 -3.87 4.73
CA GLN A 85 -28.38 -3.41 5.95
C GLN A 85 -28.19 -1.90 6.19
N ALA A 86 -27.00 -1.37 5.94
CA ALA A 86 -26.75 0.07 6.03
C ALA A 86 -27.61 0.86 5.02
N ILE A 87 -27.77 0.37 3.79
CA ILE A 87 -28.63 0.99 2.78
C ILE A 87 -30.08 1.00 3.24
N ARG A 88 -30.57 -0.12 3.79
CA ARG A 88 -31.91 -0.19 4.38
C ARG A 88 -32.10 0.87 5.46
N ASP A 89 -31.15 0.97 6.39
CA ASP A 89 -31.28 1.86 7.55
C ASP A 89 -31.17 3.33 7.13
N ILE A 90 -30.30 3.67 6.18
CA ILE A 90 -30.22 5.00 5.57
C ILE A 90 -31.53 5.36 4.87
N VAL A 91 -32.09 4.46 4.06
CA VAL A 91 -33.35 4.73 3.35
C VAL A 91 -34.50 4.85 4.35
N PHE A 92 -34.54 3.99 5.36
CA PHE A 92 -35.51 4.10 6.43
C PHE A 92 -35.43 5.49 7.09
N GLU A 93 -34.24 5.94 7.48
CA GLU A 93 -34.04 7.28 8.07
C GLU A 93 -34.45 8.40 7.11
N LYS A 94 -34.06 8.33 5.83
CA LYS A 94 -34.38 9.35 4.82
C LYS A 94 -35.86 9.44 4.48
N VAL A 95 -36.61 8.36 4.64
CA VAL A 95 -38.06 8.31 4.42
C VAL A 95 -38.86 8.84 5.62
N SER A 96 -38.18 9.38 6.64
CA SER A 96 -38.82 10.07 7.78
C SER A 96 -39.71 11.26 7.39
N PHE A 97 -39.54 11.86 6.21
CA PHE A 97 -40.45 12.92 5.72
C PHE A 97 -41.92 12.47 5.62
N ILE A 98 -42.19 11.17 5.54
CA ILE A 98 -43.56 10.61 5.54
C ILE A 98 -44.23 10.78 6.91
N GLU A 99 -43.46 11.01 7.97
CA GLU A 99 -43.98 11.24 9.32
C GLU A 99 -44.83 12.53 9.39
N ASP A 100 -44.53 13.51 8.55
CA ASP A 100 -45.24 14.81 8.49
C ASP A 100 -46.53 14.77 7.66
N TRP A 101 -46.85 13.66 6.99
CA TRP A 101 -48.04 13.59 6.13
C TRP A 101 -49.34 13.64 6.96
N PRO A 102 -50.22 14.63 6.75
CA PRO A 102 -51.50 14.67 7.44
C PRO A 102 -52.38 13.49 6.98
N LEU A 103 -53.33 13.08 7.82
CA LEU A 103 -54.37 12.08 7.53
C LEU A 103 -53.94 10.60 7.43
N ILE A 104 -52.64 10.27 7.53
CA ILE A 104 -52.20 8.87 7.52
C ILE A 104 -51.91 8.35 8.94
N PRO A 105 -52.52 7.23 9.37
CA PRO A 105 -52.20 6.56 10.63
C PRO A 105 -50.72 6.18 10.76
N ARG A 106 -50.17 6.27 11.98
CA ARG A 106 -48.75 5.94 12.26
C ARG A 106 -48.36 4.53 11.80
N SER A 107 -49.26 3.56 11.92
CA SER A 107 -49.04 2.17 11.48
C SER A 107 -48.80 2.08 9.96
N ILE A 108 -49.56 2.81 9.16
CA ILE A 108 -49.41 2.83 7.69
C ILE A 108 -48.11 3.54 7.30
N LYS A 109 -47.78 4.66 7.96
CA LYS A 109 -46.51 5.36 7.74
C LYS A 109 -45.29 4.45 7.98
N LEU A 110 -45.29 3.71 9.09
CA LEU A 110 -44.25 2.73 9.41
C LEU A 110 -44.18 1.58 8.39
N GLN A 111 -45.33 1.08 7.91
CA GLN A 111 -45.36 0.05 6.87
C GLN A 111 -44.78 0.56 5.54
N ILE A 112 -45.12 1.78 5.12
CA ILE A 112 -44.58 2.39 3.90
C ILE A 112 -43.07 2.56 4.01
N LYS A 113 -42.60 3.14 5.13
CA LYS A 113 -41.19 3.35 5.44
C LYS A 113 -40.41 2.02 5.41
N GLY A 114 -40.95 0.99 6.07
CA GLY A 114 -40.39 -0.36 6.07
C GLY A 114 -40.33 -0.98 4.67
N ARG A 115 -41.42 -0.91 3.89
CA ARG A 115 -41.45 -1.47 2.53
C ARG A 115 -40.48 -0.76 1.58
N LEU A 116 -40.36 0.56 1.66
CA LEU A 116 -39.39 1.32 0.86
C LEU A 116 -37.95 0.94 1.22
N ALA A 117 -37.65 0.83 2.52
CA ALA A 117 -36.34 0.41 2.99
C ALA A 117 -35.99 -1.03 2.57
N GLU A 118 -36.94 -1.97 2.66
CA GLU A 118 -36.74 -3.34 2.17
C GLU A 118 -36.61 -3.42 0.65
N ALA A 119 -37.38 -2.62 -0.10
CA ALA A 119 -37.26 -2.54 -1.55
C ALA A 119 -35.87 -2.02 -1.95
N ALA A 120 -35.39 -0.95 -1.31
CA ALA A 120 -34.05 -0.42 -1.54
C ALA A 120 -32.96 -1.44 -1.20
N LYS A 121 -33.11 -2.17 -0.09
CA LYS A 121 -32.21 -3.28 0.27
C LYS A 121 -32.21 -4.38 -0.79
N GLY A 122 -33.38 -4.76 -1.31
CA GLY A 122 -33.51 -5.76 -2.37
C GLY A 122 -32.84 -5.34 -3.67
N ILE A 123 -33.02 -4.08 -4.09
CA ILE A 123 -32.35 -3.50 -5.25
C ILE A 123 -30.83 -3.50 -5.04
N ALA A 124 -30.36 -3.01 -3.90
CA ALA A 124 -28.95 -3.00 -3.55
C ALA A 124 -28.35 -4.41 -3.54
N SER A 125 -29.06 -5.39 -2.98
CA SER A 125 -28.62 -6.78 -2.98
C SER A 125 -28.48 -7.33 -4.40
N SER A 126 -29.46 -7.07 -5.27
CA SER A 126 -29.37 -7.47 -6.68
C SER A 126 -28.21 -6.79 -7.41
N LEU A 127 -27.96 -5.50 -7.15
CA LEU A 127 -26.83 -4.77 -7.72
C LEU A 127 -25.49 -5.38 -7.25
N LEU A 128 -25.31 -5.49 -5.94
CA LEU A 128 -24.05 -5.94 -5.34
C LEU A 128 -23.75 -7.42 -5.58
N ARG A 129 -24.77 -8.28 -5.59
CA ARG A 129 -24.57 -9.75 -5.68
C ARG A 129 -24.74 -10.33 -7.08
N LYS A 130 -25.30 -9.58 -8.04
CA LYS A 130 -25.48 -10.04 -9.42
C LYS A 130 -24.79 -9.15 -10.42
N LEU A 131 -25.10 -7.85 -10.42
CA LEU A 131 -24.58 -6.93 -11.43
C LEU A 131 -23.07 -6.67 -11.24
N VAL A 132 -22.61 -6.42 -10.01
CA VAL A 132 -21.18 -6.20 -9.76
C VAL A 132 -20.32 -7.43 -10.09
N PRO A 133 -20.65 -8.66 -9.63
CA PRO A 133 -19.92 -9.86 -10.04
C PRO A 133 -19.91 -10.07 -11.56
N HIS A 134 -21.05 -9.84 -12.22
CA HIS A 134 -21.12 -9.95 -13.68
C HIS A 134 -20.20 -8.94 -14.38
N LEU A 135 -20.15 -7.70 -13.91
CA LEU A 135 -19.23 -6.69 -14.44
C LEU A 135 -17.76 -7.06 -14.17
N ILE A 136 -17.46 -7.59 -12.99
CA ILE A 136 -16.12 -8.07 -12.62
C ILE A 136 -15.64 -9.16 -13.60
N GLU A 137 -16.52 -10.11 -13.91
CA GLU A 137 -16.26 -11.20 -14.86
C GLU A 137 -16.14 -10.67 -16.30
N GLN A 138 -17.10 -9.85 -16.74
CA GLN A 138 -17.13 -9.27 -18.09
C GLN A 138 -15.88 -8.44 -18.38
N TRP A 139 -15.43 -7.64 -17.42
CA TRP A 139 -14.23 -6.82 -17.55
C TRP A 139 -12.95 -7.59 -17.24
N ARG A 140 -13.05 -8.87 -16.89
CA ARG A 140 -11.92 -9.74 -16.56
C ARG A 140 -11.00 -9.08 -15.52
N VAL A 141 -11.59 -8.51 -14.47
CA VAL A 141 -10.86 -7.72 -13.46
C VAL A 141 -9.74 -8.54 -12.81
N GLU A 142 -9.94 -9.84 -12.63
CA GLU A 142 -8.90 -10.75 -12.14
C GLU A 142 -7.66 -10.74 -13.04
N HIS A 143 -7.84 -10.87 -14.36
CA HIS A 143 -6.72 -10.77 -15.30
C HIS A 143 -6.13 -9.37 -15.35
N MET A 144 -6.93 -8.31 -15.20
CA MET A 144 -6.33 -6.97 -15.08
C MET A 144 -5.42 -6.86 -13.86
N ILE A 145 -5.79 -7.45 -12.73
CA ILE A 145 -4.94 -7.47 -11.53
C ILE A 145 -3.65 -8.25 -11.83
N GLU A 146 -3.72 -9.36 -12.55
CA GLU A 146 -2.54 -10.13 -13.00
C GLU A 146 -1.65 -9.35 -13.98
N ASP A 147 -2.26 -8.67 -14.95
CA ASP A 147 -1.52 -7.81 -15.88
C ASP A 147 -0.82 -6.66 -15.14
N PHE A 148 -1.48 -6.09 -14.12
CA PHE A 148 -0.87 -5.07 -13.28
C PHE A 148 0.22 -5.63 -12.38
N ASP A 149 0.04 -6.83 -11.84
CA ASP A 149 1.06 -7.59 -11.11
C ASP A 149 2.32 -7.65 -12.01
N GLU A 150 2.20 -8.17 -13.23
CA GLU A 150 3.33 -8.28 -14.17
C GLU A 150 3.93 -6.92 -14.57
N LYS A 151 3.11 -5.94 -14.96
CA LYS A 151 3.58 -4.60 -15.38
C LYS A 151 4.30 -3.87 -14.24
N PHE A 152 3.77 -3.96 -13.02
CA PHE A 152 4.38 -3.41 -11.81
C PHE A 152 5.29 -4.44 -11.13
N SER A 153 6.13 -5.09 -11.95
CA SER A 153 7.20 -5.95 -11.48
C SER A 153 8.22 -5.18 -10.63
N ILE A 154 8.91 -5.91 -9.77
CA ILE A 154 9.97 -5.33 -8.93
C ILE A 154 11.11 -4.78 -9.80
N GLU A 155 11.35 -5.37 -10.95
CA GLU A 155 12.28 -4.92 -11.98
C GLU A 155 11.93 -3.52 -12.48
N PHE A 156 10.64 -3.26 -12.76
CA PHE A 156 10.17 -1.94 -13.18
C PHE A 156 10.45 -0.89 -12.10
N PHE A 157 10.06 -1.16 -10.84
CA PHE A 157 10.31 -0.25 -9.73
C PHE A 157 11.80 -0.03 -9.48
N TYR A 158 12.60 -1.09 -9.55
CA TYR A 158 14.05 -0.99 -9.38
C TYR A 158 14.69 -0.16 -10.49
N GLY A 159 14.27 -0.35 -11.74
CA GLY A 159 14.76 0.45 -12.88
C GLY A 159 14.47 1.94 -12.69
N TYR A 160 13.22 2.27 -12.35
CA TYR A 160 12.81 3.65 -12.08
C TYR A 160 13.55 4.25 -10.88
N PHE A 161 13.59 3.55 -9.75
CA PHE A 161 14.32 3.97 -8.56
C PHE A 161 15.81 4.17 -8.86
N LYS A 162 16.42 3.26 -9.63
CA LYS A 162 17.85 3.35 -9.96
C LYS A 162 18.17 4.61 -10.74
N GLN A 163 17.32 4.97 -11.71
CA GLN A 163 17.53 6.13 -12.58
C GLN A 163 17.31 7.44 -11.83
N TYR A 164 16.19 7.56 -11.11
CA TYR A 164 15.74 8.85 -10.57
C TYR A 164 16.10 9.08 -9.11
N VAL A 165 16.36 8.04 -8.33
CA VAL A 165 16.62 8.16 -6.89
C VAL A 165 18.03 7.69 -6.57
N TYR A 166 18.37 6.43 -6.86
CA TYR A 166 19.63 5.82 -6.43
C TYR A 166 20.87 6.55 -6.98
N LYS A 167 20.93 6.80 -8.29
CA LYS A 167 22.05 7.48 -8.93
C LYS A 167 22.23 8.90 -8.38
N PRO A 168 21.20 9.77 -8.37
CA PRO A 168 21.31 11.09 -7.73
C PRO A 168 21.72 11.01 -6.25
N LEU A 169 21.15 10.07 -5.49
CA LEU A 169 21.46 9.90 -4.08
C LEU A 169 22.93 9.54 -3.85
N ILE A 170 23.53 8.68 -4.69
CA ILE A 170 24.97 8.40 -4.64
C ILE A 170 25.77 9.69 -4.84
N TYR A 171 25.48 10.48 -5.88
CA TYR A 171 26.24 11.70 -6.15
C TYR A 171 26.12 12.72 -5.02
N ILE A 172 24.92 12.89 -4.47
CA ILE A 172 24.67 13.78 -3.33
C ILE A 172 25.45 13.30 -2.11
N PHE A 173 25.35 12.02 -1.75
CA PHE A 173 26.06 11.48 -0.59
C PHE A 173 27.58 11.49 -0.77
N MET A 174 28.09 11.20 -1.98
CA MET A 174 29.51 11.34 -2.28
C MET A 174 29.98 12.79 -2.09
N GLY A 175 29.26 13.76 -2.66
CA GLY A 175 29.61 15.18 -2.56
C GLY A 175 29.59 15.69 -1.11
N LEU A 176 28.52 15.39 -0.37
CA LEU A 176 28.39 15.79 1.04
C LEU A 176 29.48 15.14 1.91
N ASN A 177 29.72 13.84 1.77
CA ASN A 177 30.72 13.15 2.58
C ASN A 177 32.15 13.51 2.17
N PHE A 178 32.38 13.89 0.90
CA PHE A 178 33.65 14.45 0.47
C PHE A 178 33.92 15.79 1.16
N LEU A 179 32.94 16.71 1.20
CA LEU A 179 33.07 17.99 1.89
C LEU A 179 33.34 17.79 3.39
N ILE A 180 32.59 16.91 4.05
CA ILE A 180 32.81 16.53 5.45
C ILE A 180 34.22 15.96 5.65
N GLY A 181 34.67 15.10 4.73
CA GLY A 181 36.01 14.53 4.74
C GLY A 181 37.11 15.60 4.65
N VAL A 182 36.93 16.61 3.79
CA VAL A 182 37.86 17.74 3.65
C VAL A 182 37.87 18.58 4.93
N THR A 183 36.72 18.88 5.51
CA THR A 183 36.64 19.60 6.79
C THR A 183 37.35 18.83 7.91
N ASN A 184 37.12 17.53 8.02
CA ASN A 184 37.79 16.66 9.00
C ASN A 184 39.31 16.62 8.78
N MET A 185 39.74 16.58 7.53
CA MET A 185 41.16 16.64 7.17
C MET A 185 41.79 17.96 7.63
N ILE A 186 41.16 19.10 7.35
CA ILE A 186 41.65 20.43 7.76
C ILE A 186 41.73 20.54 9.28
N LEU A 187 40.69 20.10 9.99
CA LEU A 187 40.66 20.09 11.46
C LEU A 187 41.79 19.23 12.04
N TYR A 188 42.01 18.04 11.49
CA TYR A 188 43.09 17.17 11.92
C TYR A 188 44.47 17.81 11.69
N LEU A 189 44.67 18.47 10.55
CA LEU A 189 45.93 19.17 10.27
C LEU A 189 46.17 20.32 11.26
N LEU A 190 45.15 21.14 11.54
CA LEU A 190 45.24 22.21 12.54
C LEU A 190 45.61 21.66 13.92
N LEU A 191 44.89 20.64 14.41
CA LEU A 191 45.16 19.99 15.71
C LEU A 191 46.50 19.26 15.78
N SER A 192 47.13 18.95 14.65
CA SER A 192 48.45 18.32 14.60
C SER A 192 49.61 19.31 14.57
N ILE A 193 49.30 20.59 14.28
CA ILE A 193 50.27 21.69 14.20
C ILE A 193 50.30 22.49 15.50
N PHE A 194 49.14 22.64 16.15
CA PHE A 194 48.99 23.19 17.52
C PHE A 194 49.16 22.10 18.58
#